data_AF-A0A7S4IVI4-F1
#
_entry.id   AF-A0A7S4IVI4-F1
#
_cell.length_a   1.000
_cell.length_b   1.000
_cell.length_c   1.000
_cell.angle_alpha   90.00
_cell.angle_beta   90.00
_cell.angle_gamma   90.00
#
_symmetry.space_group_name_H-M   'P 1'
#
loop_
_entity.id
_entity.type
_entity.pdbx_description
1 polymer ?
#
loop_
_entity_poly.entity_id
_entity_poly.type
_entity_poly.pdbx_seq_one_letter_code
_entity_poly.pdbx_strand_id
1 'polypeptide(L)'
;WTWASLLTVLLGVCLYVDESLALTPYEVKHAKRQDPDHLAAGILLMVANMLFAIVERLYQRKLLAITPVDVSKTGMILLNNAVSLIPISALIYPIDFRTQEYGTSYWHAPNCEWYDYVLLAVSALCGVAIGWTSLNAQQYVSATTMLLITNLNKVVVIVYGMIFLPEPDGPFAICGVLVAMGGGVWYALARQNLAKKSKAEKEALKAKLVDEEKGGSKQ
;
A
#
# COMPACT_ATOMS: atom_id res chain seq x y z
N TRP A 1 -0.10 -3.07 -3.79
CA TRP A 1 1.07 -3.82 -3.32
C TRP A 1 1.79 -4.28 -4.55
N THR A 2 3.08 -4.01 -4.64
CA THR A 2 3.81 -4.06 -5.90
C THR A 2 5.25 -4.48 -5.63
N TRP A 3 5.90 -5.01 -6.66
CA TRP A 3 7.20 -5.68 -6.64
C TRP A 3 8.31 -4.98 -5.86
N ALA A 4 8.40 -3.64 -5.85
CA ALA A 4 9.47 -2.94 -5.13
C ALA A 4 9.22 -2.87 -3.61
N SER A 5 7.95 -2.65 -3.22
CA SER A 5 7.50 -2.71 -1.83
C SER A 5 7.43 -4.15 -1.34
N LEU A 6 7.04 -5.07 -2.22
CA LEU A 6 7.20 -6.51 -2.03
C LEU A 6 8.68 -6.80 -1.81
N LEU A 7 9.61 -6.50 -2.71
CA LEU A 7 11.04 -6.75 -2.55
C LEU A 7 11.62 -6.27 -1.22
N THR A 8 11.21 -5.12 -0.70
CA THR A 8 11.68 -4.62 0.60
C THR A 8 11.03 -5.32 1.79
N VAL A 9 9.72 -5.58 1.74
CA VAL A 9 9.04 -6.44 2.73
C VAL A 9 9.60 -7.86 2.68
N LEU A 10 9.88 -8.37 1.49
CA LEU A 10 10.42 -9.67 1.16
C LEU A 10 11.85 -9.82 1.68
N LEU A 11 12.69 -8.80 1.51
CA LEU A 11 14.04 -8.78 2.06
C LEU A 11 14.00 -8.70 3.59
N GLY A 12 13.05 -7.97 4.16
CA GLY A 12 12.78 -7.98 5.61
C GLY A 12 12.31 -9.33 6.14
N VAL A 13 11.41 -10.03 5.44
CA VAL A 13 10.95 -11.38 5.80
C VAL A 13 12.08 -12.40 5.65
N CYS A 14 12.87 -12.36 4.58
CA CYS A 14 14.02 -13.24 4.42
C CYS A 14 15.05 -13.03 5.53
N LEU A 15 15.37 -11.78 5.88
CA LEU A 15 16.28 -11.50 7.01
C LEU A 15 15.70 -12.01 8.33
N TYR A 16 14.41 -11.78 8.57
CA TYR A 16 13.72 -12.31 9.75
C TYR A 16 13.75 -13.84 9.81
N VAL A 17 13.50 -14.52 8.68
CA VAL A 17 13.46 -15.99 8.60
C VAL A 17 14.86 -16.60 8.69
N ASP A 18 15.87 -16.04 8.02
CA ASP A 18 17.26 -16.49 8.08
C ASP A 18 17.79 -16.41 9.53
N GLU A 19 17.40 -15.36 10.26
CA GLU A 19 17.74 -15.17 11.66
C GLU A 19 16.93 -16.05 12.62
N SER A 20 15.62 -16.23 12.36
CA SER A 20 14.75 -17.12 13.15
C SER A 20 15.12 -18.60 13.03
N LEU A 21 15.70 -19.00 11.89
CA LEU A 21 16.17 -20.37 11.64
C LEU A 21 17.63 -20.60 12.07
N ALA A 22 18.43 -19.54 12.27
CA ALA A 22 19.80 -19.64 12.78
C ALA A 22 19.86 -19.81 14.31
N LEU A 23 18.75 -19.62 15.02
CA LEU A 23 18.64 -19.84 16.47
C LEU A 23 18.00 -21.20 16.77
N THR A 24 18.70 -21.97 17.60
CA THR A 24 18.28 -23.21 18.27
C THR A 24 16.88 -23.11 18.92
N PRO A 25 16.21 -24.23 19.25
CA PRO A 25 14.77 -24.26 19.56
C PRO A 25 14.34 -23.19 20.56
N TYR A 26 13.30 -22.47 20.14
CA TYR A 26 12.70 -21.28 20.74
C TYR A 26 12.48 -21.41 22.27
N GLU A 27 13.45 -20.99 23.09
CA GLU A 27 13.19 -20.67 24.50
C GLU A 27 12.52 -19.30 24.59
N VAL A 28 11.30 -19.27 25.16
CA VAL A 28 10.40 -18.11 25.34
C VAL A 28 11.03 -16.95 26.17
N LYS A 29 12.29 -17.07 26.62
CA LYS A 29 12.97 -16.08 27.47
C LYS A 29 13.68 -14.95 26.71
N HIS A 30 13.73 -14.96 25.38
CA HIS A 30 14.46 -13.94 24.60
C HIS A 30 13.67 -12.66 24.25
N ALA A 31 12.40 -12.53 24.67
CA ALA A 31 11.56 -11.36 24.35
C ALA A 31 12.01 -10.02 24.99
N LYS A 32 13.18 -9.94 25.65
CA LYS A 32 13.60 -8.74 26.41
C LYS A 32 14.93 -8.10 26.02
N ARG A 33 15.61 -8.58 24.98
CA ARG A 33 16.77 -7.89 24.37
C ARG A 33 16.68 -8.01 22.86
N GLN A 34 16.10 -7.00 22.22
CA GLN A 34 16.23 -6.81 20.79
C GLN A 34 17.59 -6.17 20.57
N ASP A 35 18.54 -6.85 19.91
CA ASP A 35 19.86 -6.25 19.71
C ASP A 35 19.72 -5.01 18.81
N PRO A 36 20.46 -3.92 19.13
CA PRO A 36 20.30 -2.63 18.48
C PRO A 36 20.53 -2.68 16.95
N ASP A 37 21.36 -3.62 16.49
CA ASP A 37 21.70 -3.78 15.08
C ASP A 37 20.51 -4.33 14.26
N HIS A 38 19.73 -5.26 14.83
CA HIS A 38 18.54 -5.82 14.17
C HIS A 38 17.37 -4.82 14.18
N LEU A 39 17.24 -4.02 15.24
CA LEU A 39 16.29 -2.92 15.29
C LEU A 39 16.61 -1.87 14.20
N ALA A 40 17.89 -1.51 14.06
CA ALA A 40 18.33 -0.55 13.05
C ALA A 40 18.10 -1.07 11.61
N ALA A 41 18.44 -2.34 11.35
CA ALA A 41 18.21 -2.98 10.06
C ALA A 41 16.71 -3.01 9.71
N GLY A 42 15.84 -3.39 10.67
CA GLY A 42 14.39 -3.40 10.47
C GLY A 42 13.82 -2.01 10.16
N ILE A 43 14.24 -0.98 10.91
CA ILE A 43 13.83 0.41 10.66
C ILE A 43 14.28 0.86 9.27
N LEU A 44 15.53 0.57 8.89
CA LEU A 44 16.06 0.95 7.58
C LEU A 44 15.27 0.29 6.43
N LEU A 45 14.92 -0.98 6.57
CA LEU A 45 14.10 -1.70 5.59
C LEU A 45 12.68 -1.15 5.51
N MET A 46 12.09 -0.77 6.65
CA MET A 46 10.78 -0.09 6.66
C MET A 46 10.84 1.25 5.93
N VAL A 47 11.88 2.06 6.18
CA VAL A 47 12.06 3.34 5.50
C VAL A 47 12.26 3.14 4.00
N ALA A 48 13.11 2.18 3.60
CA ALA A 48 13.31 1.84 2.19
C ALA A 48 11.99 1.41 1.53
N ASN A 49 11.20 0.54 2.18
CA ASN A 49 9.89 0.11 1.71
C ASN A 49 8.95 1.30 1.47
N MET A 50 8.91 2.25 2.41
CA MET A 50 8.09 3.45 2.28
C MET A 50 8.53 4.32 1.10
N LEU A 51 9.84 4.49 0.88
CA LEU A 51 10.36 5.25 -0.27
C LEU A 51 9.98 4.59 -1.60
N PHE A 52 10.15 3.28 -1.72
CA PHE A 52 9.76 2.53 -2.92
C PHE A 52 8.25 2.63 -3.18
N ALA A 53 7.43 2.51 -2.13
CA ALA A 53 5.99 2.68 -2.23
C ALA A 53 5.60 4.09 -2.73
N ILE A 54 6.28 5.14 -2.28
CA ILE A 54 6.05 6.51 -2.75
C ILE A 54 6.44 6.67 -4.22
N VAL A 55 7.69 6.29 -4.56
CA VAL A 55 8.23 6.41 -5.93
C VAL A 55 7.31 5.73 -6.91
N GLU A 56 6.88 4.51 -6.60
CA GLU A 56 5.96 3.81 -7.46
C GLU A 56 4.63 4.55 -7.66
N ARG A 57 3.98 5.00 -6.58
CA ARG A 57 2.67 5.69 -6.72
C ARG A 57 2.80 6.95 -7.58
N LEU A 58 3.98 7.60 -7.56
CA LEU A 58 4.30 8.69 -8.48
C LEU A 58 4.47 8.21 -9.92
N TYR A 59 5.18 7.10 -10.15
CA TYR A 59 5.33 6.50 -11.49
C TYR A 59 4.00 6.02 -12.07
N GLN A 60 3.18 5.29 -11.32
CA GLN A 60 1.84 4.85 -11.75
C GLN A 60 0.99 6.04 -12.16
N ARG A 61 0.96 7.11 -11.36
CA ARG A 61 0.23 8.33 -11.71
C ARG A 61 0.81 9.02 -12.94
N LYS A 62 2.14 9.08 -13.09
CA LYS A 62 2.79 9.67 -14.28
C LYS A 62 2.36 8.92 -15.54
N LEU A 63 2.39 7.59 -15.52
CA LEU A 63 2.01 6.71 -16.63
C LEU A 63 0.50 6.73 -16.91
N LEU A 64 -0.34 7.01 -15.92
CA LEU A 64 -1.80 7.02 -16.06
C LEU A 64 -2.38 8.39 -16.45
N ALA A 65 -1.81 9.49 -15.96
CA ALA A 65 -2.45 10.80 -15.99
C ALA A 65 -1.63 11.90 -16.68
N ILE A 66 -0.30 11.75 -16.80
CA ILE A 66 0.57 12.79 -17.37
C ILE A 66 1.05 12.37 -18.75
N THR A 67 1.60 11.16 -18.86
CA THR A 67 2.07 10.56 -20.12
C THR A 67 1.33 9.23 -20.30
N PRO A 68 0.06 9.26 -20.75
CA PRO A 68 -0.75 8.06 -20.85
C PRO A 68 -0.08 7.07 -21.79
N VAL A 69 0.30 5.91 -21.26
CA VAL A 69 0.74 4.79 -22.09
C VAL A 69 -0.52 4.11 -22.63
N ASP A 70 -0.47 3.70 -23.89
CA ASP A 70 -1.57 3.03 -24.58
C ASP A 70 -1.72 1.56 -24.13
N VAL A 71 -1.98 1.38 -22.83
CA VAL A 71 -2.26 0.09 -22.21
C VAL A 71 -3.63 0.20 -21.57
N SER A 72 -4.49 -0.78 -21.85
CA SER A 72 -5.80 -0.85 -21.20
C SER A 72 -5.65 -0.93 -19.68
N LYS A 73 -6.62 -0.40 -18.93
CA LYS A 73 -6.66 -0.49 -17.46
C LYS A 73 -6.51 -1.93 -16.98
N THR A 74 -7.21 -2.85 -17.66
CA THR A 74 -7.12 -4.29 -17.42
C THR A 74 -5.72 -4.83 -17.68
N GLY A 75 -5.07 -4.40 -18.77
CA GLY A 75 -3.70 -4.77 -19.10
C GLY A 75 -2.70 -4.35 -18.03
N MET A 76 -2.83 -3.13 -17.48
CA MET A 76 -1.97 -2.68 -16.38
C MET A 76 -2.17 -3.51 -15.10
N ILE A 77 -3.40 -3.93 -14.78
CA ILE A 77 -3.67 -4.79 -13.63
C ILE A 77 -3.08 -6.18 -13.83
N LEU A 78 -3.26 -6.73 -15.03
CA LEU A 78 -2.73 -8.05 -15.36
C LEU A 78 -1.21 -8.04 -15.32
N LEU A 79 -0.55 -7.02 -15.88
CA LEU A 79 0.89 -6.83 -15.75
C LEU A 79 1.30 -6.66 -14.29
N ASN A 80 0.55 -5.86 -13.52
CA ASN A 80 0.79 -5.65 -12.08
C ASN A 80 0.72 -6.93 -11.24
N ASN A 81 -0.17 -7.85 -11.59
CA ASN A 81 -0.26 -9.12 -10.87
C ASN A 81 0.73 -10.15 -11.44
N ALA A 82 0.87 -10.27 -12.76
CA ALA A 82 1.73 -11.26 -13.40
C ALA A 82 3.21 -11.05 -13.09
N VAL A 83 3.71 -9.81 -13.20
CA VAL A 83 5.11 -9.52 -12.87
C VAL A 83 5.37 -9.65 -11.37
N SER A 84 4.34 -9.55 -10.50
CA SER A 84 4.48 -9.75 -9.06
C SER A 84 4.66 -11.21 -8.67
N LEU A 85 4.27 -12.14 -9.55
CA LEU A 85 4.52 -13.57 -9.35
C LEU A 85 6.01 -13.90 -9.38
N ILE A 86 6.82 -13.16 -10.15
CA ILE A 86 8.26 -13.40 -10.27
C ILE A 86 9.01 -13.21 -8.94
N PRO A 87 8.91 -12.06 -8.23
CA PRO A 87 9.57 -11.92 -6.94
C PRO A 87 8.95 -12.83 -5.88
N ILE A 88 7.66 -13.14 -5.95
CA ILE A 88 7.01 -14.07 -5.01
C ILE A 88 7.56 -15.50 -5.22
N SER A 89 7.64 -15.99 -6.46
CA SER A 89 8.16 -17.33 -6.76
C SER A 89 9.64 -17.47 -6.42
N ALA A 90 10.44 -16.43 -6.68
CA ALA A 90 11.84 -16.39 -6.30
C ALA A 90 12.06 -16.48 -4.78
N LEU A 91 11.06 -16.09 -3.97
CA LEU A 91 11.13 -16.13 -2.51
C LEU A 91 10.67 -17.46 -1.91
N ILE A 92 9.64 -18.07 -2.50
CA ILE A 92 9.14 -19.36 -2.06
C ILE A 92 10.21 -20.45 -2.28
N TYR A 93 10.97 -20.36 -3.37
CA TYR A 93 12.00 -21.34 -3.73
C TYR A 93 13.08 -21.60 -2.64
N PRO A 94 13.79 -20.59 -2.09
CA PRO A 94 14.78 -20.82 -1.04
C PRO A 94 14.17 -21.17 0.32
N ILE A 95 12.94 -20.72 0.61
CA ILE A 95 12.23 -21.06 1.87
C ILE A 95 11.88 -22.55 1.87
N ASP A 96 11.36 -23.07 0.76
CA ASP A 96 11.05 -24.50 0.59
C ASP A 96 12.31 -25.36 0.76
N PHE A 97 13.44 -24.91 0.22
CA PHE A 97 14.72 -25.63 0.32
C PHE A 97 15.31 -25.65 1.73
N ARG A 98 15.11 -24.58 2.53
CA ARG A 98 15.64 -24.49 3.91
C ARG A 98 14.71 -25.06 4.98
N THR A 99 13.40 -25.14 4.73
CA THR A 99 12.41 -25.67 5.68
C THR A 99 12.12 -27.16 5.49
N GLN A 100 12.86 -27.84 4.60
CA GLN A 100 12.74 -29.27 4.34
C GLN A 100 13.00 -30.16 5.58
N GLU A 101 13.61 -29.62 6.65
CA GLU A 101 13.73 -30.30 7.96
C GLU A 101 12.39 -30.51 8.70
N TYR A 102 11.31 -29.81 8.32
CA TYR A 102 9.99 -29.95 8.95
C TYR A 102 9.03 -30.91 8.23
N GLY A 103 9.49 -31.68 7.24
CA GLY A 103 8.78 -32.88 6.73
C GLY A 103 7.47 -32.65 5.96
N THR A 104 6.99 -31.41 5.82
CA THR A 104 5.81 -31.11 5.00
C THR A 104 6.25 -30.56 3.66
N SER A 105 6.18 -31.38 2.61
CA SER A 105 6.24 -30.89 1.24
C SER A 105 5.11 -29.88 1.05
N TYR A 106 5.41 -28.57 0.91
CA TYR A 106 4.39 -27.52 0.76
C TYR A 106 3.46 -27.71 -0.44
N TRP A 107 3.84 -28.59 -1.38
CA TRP A 107 3.01 -29.05 -2.49
C TRP A 107 1.78 -29.85 -2.04
N HIS A 108 1.81 -30.38 -0.81
CA HIS A 108 0.68 -31.03 -0.16
C HIS A 108 0.46 -30.33 1.18
N ALA A 109 -0.36 -29.27 1.20
CA ALA A 109 -0.91 -28.76 2.44
C ALA A 109 -1.78 -29.89 3.03
N PRO A 110 -1.32 -30.64 4.05
CA PRO A 110 -1.91 -31.94 4.37
C PRO A 110 -3.34 -31.83 4.94
N ASN A 111 -3.78 -30.61 5.25
CA ASN A 111 -5.01 -30.29 5.95
C ASN A 111 -5.83 -29.17 5.29
N CYS A 112 -5.63 -28.88 3.99
CA CYS A 112 -6.49 -27.91 3.31
C CYS A 112 -7.86 -28.50 3.03
N GLU A 113 -8.88 -28.01 3.71
CA GLU A 113 -10.26 -28.39 3.45
C GLU A 113 -10.81 -27.63 2.23
N TRP A 114 -11.89 -28.13 1.63
CA TRP A 114 -12.48 -27.51 0.43
C TRP A 114 -12.87 -26.03 0.66
N TYR A 115 -13.23 -25.66 1.89
CA TYR A 115 -13.57 -24.28 2.23
C TYR A 115 -12.36 -23.35 2.17
N ASP A 116 -11.14 -23.83 2.41
CA ASP A 116 -9.91 -23.01 2.33
C ASP A 116 -9.68 -22.55 0.90
N TYR A 117 -9.91 -23.44 -0.08
CA TYR A 117 -9.81 -23.10 -1.50
C TYR A 117 -10.88 -22.07 -1.91
N VAL A 118 -12.09 -22.17 -1.34
CA VAL A 118 -13.14 -21.18 -1.58
C VAL A 118 -12.77 -19.83 -0.98
N LEU A 119 -12.29 -19.78 0.26
CA LEU A 119 -11.83 -18.54 0.90
C LEU A 119 -10.63 -17.94 0.14
N LEU A 120 -9.73 -18.78 -0.36
CA LEU A 120 -8.62 -18.36 -1.20
C LEU A 120 -9.13 -17.72 -2.51
N ALA A 121 -10.08 -18.36 -3.19
CA ALA A 121 -10.69 -17.81 -4.40
C ALA A 121 -11.40 -16.47 -4.13
N VAL A 122 -12.16 -16.38 -3.03
CA VAL A 122 -12.84 -15.14 -2.62
C VAL A 122 -11.82 -14.04 -2.32
N SER A 123 -10.75 -14.34 -1.59
CA SER A 123 -9.72 -13.34 -1.28
C SER A 123 -8.98 -12.87 -2.54
N ALA A 124 -8.75 -13.75 -3.51
CA ALA A 124 -8.18 -13.38 -4.81
C ALA A 124 -9.11 -12.45 -5.60
N LEU A 125 -10.42 -12.74 -5.62
CA LEU A 125 -11.42 -11.85 -6.24
C LEU A 125 -11.46 -10.47 -5.57
N CYS A 126 -11.44 -10.43 -4.24
CA CYS A 126 -11.33 -9.18 -3.49
C CYS A 126 -10.04 -8.43 -3.84
N GLY A 127 -8.91 -9.13 -3.98
CA GLY A 127 -7.63 -8.57 -4.41
C GLY A 127 -7.70 -7.91 -5.78
N VAL A 128 -8.34 -8.58 -6.76
CA VAL A 128 -8.56 -8.02 -8.10
C VAL A 128 -9.45 -6.78 -8.04
N ALA A 129 -10.53 -6.81 -7.27
CA ALA A 129 -11.43 -5.66 -7.10
C ALA A 129 -10.71 -4.45 -6.48
N ILE A 130 -9.87 -4.68 -5.46
CA ILE A 130 -9.05 -3.63 -4.83
C ILE A 130 -8.03 -3.07 -5.84
N GLY A 131 -7.36 -3.93 -6.59
CA GLY A 131 -6.42 -3.52 -7.64
C GLY A 131 -7.08 -2.64 -8.70
N TRP A 132 -8.24 -3.06 -9.19
CA TRP A 132 -9.03 -2.31 -10.19
C TRP A 132 -9.47 -0.94 -9.67
N THR A 133 -10.12 -0.91 -8.50
CA THR A 133 -10.62 0.32 -7.89
C THR A 133 -9.49 1.29 -7.56
N SER A 134 -8.35 0.81 -7.06
CA SER A 134 -7.17 1.64 -6.77
C SER A 134 -6.59 2.29 -8.03
N LEU A 135 -6.46 1.56 -9.14
CA LEU A 135 -5.96 2.15 -10.39
C LEU A 135 -6.96 3.11 -11.01
N ASN A 136 -8.25 2.78 -10.95
CA ASN A 136 -9.29 3.67 -11.45
C ASN A 136 -9.31 4.99 -10.65
N ALA A 137 -9.22 4.93 -9.31
CA ALA A 137 -9.16 6.11 -8.46
C ALA A 137 -7.91 6.99 -8.74
N GLN A 138 -6.76 6.38 -9.02
CA GLN A 138 -5.52 7.10 -9.34
C GLN A 138 -5.61 8.04 -10.56
N GLN A 139 -6.58 7.83 -11.46
CA GLN A 139 -6.79 8.73 -12.59
C GLN A 139 -7.49 10.03 -12.20
N TYR A 140 -8.32 9.99 -11.16
CA TYR A 140 -9.15 11.13 -10.75
C TYR A 140 -8.50 11.96 -9.63
N VAL A 141 -7.62 11.36 -8.84
CA VAL A 141 -7.03 12.01 -7.68
C VAL A 141 -5.51 12.07 -7.74
N SER A 142 -4.92 12.93 -6.91
CA SER A 142 -3.46 13.05 -6.83
C SER A 142 -2.83 11.85 -6.12
N ALA A 143 -1.53 11.59 -6.37
CA ALA A 143 -0.79 10.52 -5.70
C ALA A 143 -0.82 10.70 -4.17
N THR A 144 -0.68 11.93 -3.69
CA THR A 144 -0.79 12.28 -2.26
C THR A 144 -2.17 11.99 -1.71
N THR A 145 -3.23 12.30 -2.47
CA THR A 145 -4.62 12.00 -2.07
C THR A 145 -4.84 10.48 -1.99
N MET A 146 -4.32 9.70 -2.93
CA MET A 146 -4.40 8.23 -2.87
C MET A 146 -3.65 7.63 -1.69
N LEU A 147 -2.48 8.18 -1.36
CA LEU A 147 -1.72 7.75 -0.19
C LEU A 147 -2.51 8.01 1.09
N LEU A 148 -3.15 9.18 1.18
CA LEU A 148 -4.00 9.54 2.32
C LEU A 148 -5.24 8.65 2.43
N ILE A 149 -5.94 8.39 1.33
CA ILE A 149 -7.09 7.47 1.29
C ILE A 149 -6.66 6.07 1.76
N THR A 150 -5.49 5.60 1.33
CA THR A 150 -4.97 4.29 1.75
C THR A 150 -4.69 4.26 3.26
N ASN A 151 -4.17 5.35 3.83
CA ASN A 151 -3.96 5.46 5.28
C ASN A 151 -5.29 5.55 6.05
N LEU A 152 -6.29 6.26 5.53
CA LEU A 152 -7.62 6.30 6.14
C LEU A 152 -8.31 4.93 6.12
N ASN A 153 -8.14 4.15 5.05
CA ASN A 153 -8.69 2.79 4.98
C ASN A 153 -8.10 1.88 6.07
N LYS A 154 -6.80 2.04 6.39
CA LYS A 154 -6.19 1.30 7.50
C LYS A 154 -6.81 1.64 8.86
N VAL A 155 -7.21 2.89 9.06
CA VAL A 155 -7.90 3.28 10.30
C VAL A 155 -9.22 2.54 10.46
N VAL A 156 -10.00 2.38 9.38
CA VAL A 156 -11.25 1.62 9.42
C VAL A 156 -11.00 0.16 9.83
N VAL A 157 -9.94 -0.45 9.30
CA VAL A 157 -9.53 -1.82 9.66
C VAL A 157 -9.11 -1.90 11.13
N ILE A 158 -8.37 -0.91 11.64
CA ILE A 158 -7.96 -0.86 13.05
C ILE A 158 -9.18 -0.72 13.97
N VAL A 159 -10.11 0.18 13.63
CA VAL A 159 -11.35 0.37 14.41
C VAL A 159 -12.19 -0.90 14.40
N TYR A 160 -12.29 -1.57 13.25
CA TYR A 160 -12.93 -2.89 13.18
C TYR A 160 -12.23 -3.90 14.09
N GLY A 161 -10.90 -3.93 14.06
CA GLY A 161 -10.07 -4.77 14.94
C GLY A 161 -10.40 -4.55 16.42
N MET A 162 -10.40 -3.29 16.86
CA MET A 162 -10.68 -2.93 18.25
C MET A 162 -12.10 -3.29 18.72
N ILE A 163 -13.10 -3.22 17.83
CA ILE A 163 -14.51 -3.49 18.19
C ILE A 163 -14.80 -5.00 18.19
N PHE A 164 -14.29 -5.73 17.21
CA PHE A 164 -14.70 -7.11 16.94
C PHE A 164 -13.66 -8.16 17.33
N LEU A 165 -12.38 -7.80 17.48
CA LEU A 165 -11.34 -8.71 17.97
C LEU A 165 -10.96 -8.34 19.41
N PRO A 166 -10.77 -9.34 20.30
CA PRO A 166 -10.34 -9.12 21.68
C PRO A 166 -8.82 -8.84 21.73
N GLU A 167 -8.36 -7.84 20.98
CA GLU A 167 -6.96 -7.40 20.99
C GLU A 167 -6.75 -6.38 22.12
N PRO A 168 -5.66 -6.48 22.90
CA PRO A 168 -5.37 -5.52 23.95
C PRO A 168 -5.06 -4.14 23.34
N ASP A 169 -5.96 -3.19 23.54
CA ASP A 169 -5.87 -1.82 23.06
C ASP A 169 -5.26 -0.90 24.13
N GLY A 170 -3.99 -0.56 23.94
CA GLY A 170 -3.33 0.45 24.77
C GLY A 170 -3.89 1.86 24.48
N PRO A 171 -4.06 2.74 25.48
CA PRO A 171 -4.57 4.10 25.28
C PRO A 171 -3.74 4.93 24.29
N PHE A 172 -2.44 4.63 24.17
CA PHE A 172 -1.55 5.25 23.18
C PHE A 172 -1.91 4.87 21.74
N ALA A 173 -2.40 3.65 21.50
CA ALA A 173 -2.83 3.21 20.16
C ALA A 173 -4.07 4.00 19.72
N ILE A 174 -5.02 4.19 20.62
CA ILE A 174 -6.24 4.99 20.38
C ILE A 174 -5.87 6.44 20.03
N CYS A 175 -4.99 7.06 20.81
CA CYS A 175 -4.49 8.41 20.52
C CYS A 175 -3.80 8.48 19.14
N GLY A 176 -2.99 7.49 18.78
CA GLY A 176 -2.34 7.42 17.46
C GLY A 176 -3.35 7.36 16.32
N VAL A 177 -4.41 6.57 16.47
CA VAL A 177 -5.50 6.47 15.48
C VAL A 177 -6.23 7.81 15.34
N LEU A 178 -6.57 8.47 16.45
CA LEU A 178 -7.24 9.78 16.43
C LEU A 178 -6.40 10.85 15.74
N VAL A 179 -5.08 10.89 16.01
CA VAL A 179 -4.15 11.81 15.34
C VAL A 179 -4.08 11.51 13.85
N ALA A 180 -4.01 10.23 13.45
CA ALA A 180 -3.99 9.84 12.04
C ALA A 180 -5.26 10.26 11.29
N MET A 181 -6.44 10.05 11.89
CA MET A 181 -7.71 10.53 11.31
C MET A 181 -7.77 12.05 11.24
N GLY A 182 -7.36 12.73 12.31
CA GLY A 182 -7.34 14.19 12.38
C GLY A 182 -6.49 14.81 11.27
N GLY A 183 -5.28 14.28 11.06
CA GLY A 183 -4.41 14.69 9.96
C GLY A 183 -5.04 14.45 8.57
N GLY A 184 -5.76 13.33 8.41
CA GLY A 184 -6.52 13.01 7.21
C GLY A 184 -7.61 14.05 6.88
N VAL A 185 -8.43 14.39 7.87
CA VAL A 185 -9.49 15.40 7.75
C VAL A 185 -8.89 16.78 7.46
N TRP A 186 -7.84 17.16 8.19
CA TRP A 186 -7.16 18.44 8.00
C TRP A 186 -6.63 18.61 6.58
N TYR A 187 -5.98 17.57 6.05
CA TYR A 187 -5.50 17.58 4.67
C TYR A 187 -6.65 17.70 3.65
N ALA A 188 -7.75 16.97 3.85
CA ALA A 188 -8.91 17.03 2.97
C ALA A 188 -9.50 18.46 2.91
N LEU A 189 -9.64 19.12 4.06
CA LEU A 189 -10.09 20.51 4.15
C LEU A 189 -9.12 21.47 3.46
N ALA A 190 -7.81 21.33 3.71
CA ALA A 190 -6.78 22.14 3.05
C ALA A 190 -6.83 21.98 1.52
N ARG A 191 -7.03 20.75 1.02
CA ARG A 191 -7.13 20.48 -0.42
C ARG A 191 -8.39 21.08 -1.03
N GLN A 192 -9.52 21.03 -0.35
CA GLN A 192 -10.75 21.68 -0.80
C GLN A 192 -10.57 23.20 -0.92
N ASN A 193 -9.89 23.82 0.05
CA ASN A 193 -9.61 25.26 0.01
C ASN A 193 -8.72 25.66 -1.17
N LEU A 194 -7.68 24.87 -1.46
CA LEU A 194 -6.83 25.08 -2.63
C LEU A 194 -7.60 24.92 -3.95
N ALA A 195 -8.49 23.92 -4.05
CA ALA A 195 -9.32 23.71 -5.22
C ALA A 195 -10.30 24.89 -5.44
N LYS A 196 -10.90 25.42 -4.38
CA LYS A 196 -11.77 26.61 -4.43
C LYS A 196 -11.01 27.85 -4.92
N LYS A 197 -9.79 28.10 -4.41
CA LYS A 197 -8.95 29.21 -4.86
C LYS A 197 -8.58 29.10 -6.33
N SER A 198 -8.11 27.93 -6.78
CA SER A 198 -7.75 27.71 -8.19
C SER A 198 -8.94 27.87 -9.14
N LYS A 199 -10.15 27.45 -8.70
CA LYS A 199 -11.38 27.66 -9.49
C LYS A 199 -11.72 29.14 -9.60
N ALA A 200 -11.67 29.89 -8.50
CA ALA A 200 -11.92 31.33 -8.47
C ALA A 200 -10.92 32.11 -9.34
N GLU A 201 -9.64 31.76 -9.32
CA GLU A 201 -8.61 32.36 -10.19
C GLU A 201 -8.89 32.11 -11.68
N LYS A 202 -9.29 30.88 -12.04
CA LYS A 202 -9.66 30.54 -13.44
C LYS A 202 -10.91 31.27 -13.90
N GLU A 203 -11.90 31.43 -13.04
CA GLU A 203 -13.12 32.20 -13.33
C GLU A 203 -12.80 33.70 -13.49
N ALA A 204 -11.96 34.25 -12.62
CA ALA A 204 -11.50 35.64 -12.72
C ALA A 204 -10.68 35.89 -14.00
N LEU A 205 -9.81 34.95 -14.40
CA LEU A 205 -9.05 35.06 -15.64
C LEU A 205 -9.97 34.98 -16.87
N LYS A 206 -10.94 34.06 -16.87
CA LYS A 206 -11.95 33.98 -17.94
C LYS A 206 -12.78 35.26 -18.06
N ALA A 207 -13.19 35.85 -16.95
CA ALA A 207 -13.92 37.12 -16.95
C ALA A 207 -13.09 38.25 -17.58
N LYS A 208 -11.80 38.36 -17.21
CA LYS A 208 -10.89 39.35 -17.81
C LYS A 208 -10.72 39.19 -19.32
N LEU A 209 -10.55 37.95 -19.81
CA LEU A 209 -10.41 37.67 -21.24
C LEU A 209 -11.68 38.04 -22.03
N VAL A 210 -12.86 37.79 -21.46
CA VAL A 210 -14.14 38.16 -22.09
C VAL A 210 -14.33 39.68 -22.15
N ASP A 211 -13.88 40.41 -21.13
CA ASP A 211 -13.94 41.88 -21.13
C ASP A 211 -12.95 42.50 -22.12
N GLU A 212 -11.75 41.92 -22.28
CA GLU A 212 -10.78 42.33 -23.31
C GLU A 212 -11.28 42.09 -24.74
N GLU A 213 -11.89 40.94 -25.03
CA GLU A 213 -12.49 40.66 -26.35
C GLU A 213 -13.62 41.63 -26.71
N LYS A 214 -14.45 42.02 -25.73
CA LYS A 214 -15.54 42.99 -25.95
C LYS A 214 -15.04 44.42 -26.11
N GLY A 215 -13.90 44.76 -25.51
CA GLY A 215 -13.25 46.07 -25.65
C GLY A 215 -12.58 46.27 -27.01
N GLY A 216 -12.00 45.21 -27.59
CA GLY A 216 -11.31 45.26 -28.89
C GLY A 216 -12.21 45.37 -30.11
N SER A 217 -13.50 44.98 -30.03
CA SER A 217 -14.45 45.06 -31.14
C SER A 217 -15.03 46.47 -31.39
N LYS A 218 -14.61 47.49 -30.62
CA LYS A 218 -15.08 48.88 -30.74
C LYS A 218 -14.08 49.84 -31.40
N GLN A 219 -12.97 49.35 -31.95
CA GLN A 219 -12.05 50.16 -32.76
C GLN A 219 -12.21 49.91 -34.25
#